data_AF-A0A963JA40-F1
#
_entry.id   AF-A0A963JA40-F1
#
_cell.length_a   1.000
_cell.length_b   1.000
_cell.length_c   1.000
_cell.angle_alpha   90.00
_cell.angle_beta   90.00
_cell.angle_gamma   90.00
#
_symmetry.space_group_name_H-M   'P 1'
#
loop_
_entity.id
_entity.type
_entity.pdbx_description
1 polymer ?
#
loop_
_entity_poly.entity_id
_entity_poly.type
_entity_poly.pdbx_seq_one_letter_code
_entity_poly.pdbx_strand_id
1 'polypeptide(L)' 'GRSVVLLDDVASTGHTLIEATRLLRAAGAASVDVAVTHALLADADLAALHAAGVGAFWSTDCVAHPSNCV' A
#
# COMPACT_ATOMS: atom_id res chain seq x y z
N GLY A 1 18.78 -0.46 4.95
CA GLY A 1 17.78 0.39 4.28
C GLY A 1 17.02 1.25 5.27
N ARG A 2 16.24 2.22 4.80
CA ARG A 2 15.25 2.96 5.61
C ARG A 2 13.89 2.28 5.57
N SER A 3 13.07 2.47 6.59
CA SER A 3 11.63 2.19 6.52
C SER A 3 10.95 3.30 5.72
N VAL A 4 10.13 2.93 4.75
CA VAL A 4 9.44 3.87 3.86
C VAL A 4 7.93 3.65 3.98
N VAL A 5 7.18 4.74 4.06
CA VAL A 5 5.72 4.73 3.94
C VAL A 5 5.36 5.46 2.66
N LEU A 6 4.67 4.78 1.76
CA LEU A 6 4.01 5.41 0.61
C LEU A 6 2.68 5.99 1.08
N LEU A 7 2.44 7.25 0.75
CA LEU A 7 1.19 7.95 1.06
C LEU A 7 0.53 8.37 -0.26
N ASP A 8 -0.75 8.03 -0.42
CA ASP A 8 -1.56 8.43 -1.57
C ASP A 8 -2.99 8.77 -1.13
N ASP A 9 -3.74 9.48 -1.96
CA ASP A 9 -5.14 9.78 -1.64
C ASP A 9 -6.05 8.57 -1.91
N VAL A 10 -5.82 7.84 -2.99
CA VAL A 10 -6.67 6.73 -3.45
C VAL A 10 -5.82 5.52 -3.82
N ALA A 11 -6.20 4.33 -3.34
CA ALA A 11 -5.77 3.06 -3.91
C ALA A 11 -6.95 2.39 -4.63
N SER A 12 -6.87 2.26 -5.95
CA SER A 12 -7.83 1.45 -6.75
C SER A 12 -7.17 0.12 -7.15
N THR A 13 -6.68 -0.06 -8.37
CA THR A 13 -5.98 -1.33 -8.74
C THR A 13 -4.63 -1.54 -8.05
N GLY A 14 -4.11 -0.53 -7.33
CA GLY A 14 -2.85 -0.62 -6.60
C GLY A 14 -1.57 -0.67 -7.46
N HIS A 15 -1.67 -0.64 -8.80
CA HIS A 15 -0.49 -0.78 -9.68
C HIS A 15 0.61 0.25 -9.42
N THR A 16 0.27 1.52 -9.20
CA THR A 16 1.25 2.57 -8.88
C THR A 16 2.01 2.24 -7.59
N LEU A 17 1.29 1.81 -6.56
CA LEU A 17 1.87 1.44 -5.25
C LEU A 17 2.72 0.16 -5.36
N ILE A 18 2.30 -0.82 -6.16
CA ILE A 18 3.06 -2.04 -6.45
C ILE A 18 4.41 -1.70 -7.08
N GLU A 19 4.40 -0.87 -8.13
CA GLU A 19 5.63 -0.53 -8.86
C GLU A 19 6.55 0.33 -7.99
N ALA A 20 6.01 1.32 -7.28
CA ALA A 20 6.76 2.12 -6.31
C ALA A 20 7.40 1.24 -5.22
N THR A 21 6.65 0.26 -4.70
CA THR A 21 7.17 -0.69 -3.71
C THR A 21 8.35 -1.48 -4.26
N ARG A 22 8.24 -2.02 -5.47
CA ARG A 22 9.35 -2.77 -6.11
C ARG A 22 10.58 -1.90 -6.30
N LEU A 23 10.41 -0.67 -6.79
CA LEU A 23 11.52 0.27 -6.99
C LEU A 23 12.19 0.64 -5.66
N LEU A 24 11.41 0.91 -4.60
CA LEU A 24 11.95 1.20 -3.26
C LEU A 24 12.72 0.02 -2.68
N ARG A 25 12.20 -1.21 -2.82
CA ARG A 25 12.89 -2.43 -2.40
C ARG A 25 14.19 -2.63 -3.17
N ALA A 26 14.17 -2.45 -4.49
CA ALA A 26 15.36 -2.52 -5.32
C ALA A 26 16.41 -1.45 -4.95
N ALA A 27 15.96 -0.26 -4.52
CA ALA A 27 16.81 0.81 -3.99
C ALA A 27 17.32 0.57 -2.55
N GLY A 28 16.98 -0.58 -1.95
CA GLY A 28 17.49 -0.98 -0.63
C GLY A 28 16.65 -0.51 0.55
N ALA A 29 15.36 -0.19 0.37
CA ALA A 29 14.44 0.05 1.48
C ALA A 29 14.34 -1.17 2.41
N ALA A 30 14.42 -0.94 3.73
CA ALA A 30 14.31 -1.99 4.74
C ALA A 30 12.87 -2.48 4.91
N SER A 31 11.91 -1.56 4.82
CA SER A 31 10.47 -1.86 4.74
C SER A 31 9.79 -0.88 3.79
N VAL A 32 8.66 -1.31 3.23
CA VAL A 32 7.74 -0.45 2.50
C VAL A 32 6.35 -0.79 3.00
N ASP A 33 5.67 0.22 3.52
CA ASP A 33 4.29 0.16 4.01
C ASP A 33 3.47 1.22 3.26
N VAL A 34 2.15 1.13 3.28
CA VAL A 34 1.25 2.02 2.53
C VAL A 34 0.18 2.59 3.45
N ALA A 35 -0.10 3.88 3.30
CA ALA A 35 -1.28 4.52 3.86
C ALA A 35 -2.05 5.25 2.74
N VAL A 36 -3.37 5.11 2.71
CA VAL A 36 -4.23 5.86 1.78
C VAL A 36 -5.47 6.43 2.45
N THR A 37 -6.03 7.50 1.90
CA THR A 37 -7.32 8.03 2.39
C THR A 37 -8.48 7.15 1.92
N HIS A 38 -8.50 6.74 0.65
CA HIS A 38 -9.61 6.00 0.05
C HIS A 38 -9.14 4.65 -0.50
N ALA A 39 -9.44 3.58 0.23
CA ALA A 39 -9.22 2.20 -0.21
C ALA A 39 -10.38 1.73 -1.11
N LEU A 40 -10.22 1.84 -2.43
CA LEU A 40 -11.16 1.44 -3.48
C LEU A 40 -10.69 0.18 -4.23
N LEU A 41 -9.95 -0.69 -3.53
CA LEU A 41 -9.33 -1.88 -4.08
C LEU A 41 -10.07 -3.14 -3.65
N ALA A 42 -10.01 -4.20 -4.47
CA ALA A 42 -10.53 -5.50 -4.08
C ALA A 42 -9.51 -6.28 -3.23
N ASP A 43 -9.96 -7.32 -2.53
CA ASP A 43 -9.09 -8.20 -1.74
C ASP A 43 -7.93 -8.79 -2.57
N ALA A 44 -8.17 -9.07 -3.86
CA ALA A 44 -7.14 -9.57 -4.77
C ALA A 44 -6.04 -8.53 -5.06
N ASP A 45 -6.42 -7.25 -5.18
CA ASP A 45 -5.47 -6.15 -5.38
C ASP A 45 -4.65 -5.89 -4.11
N LEU A 46 -5.28 -6.00 -2.93
CA LEU A 46 -4.59 -5.92 -1.64
C LEU A 46 -3.59 -7.07 -1.47
N ALA A 47 -3.98 -8.29 -1.85
CA ALA A 47 -3.07 -9.43 -1.86
C ALA A 47 -1.90 -9.22 -2.84
N ALA A 48 -2.14 -8.59 -4.00
CA ALA A 48 -1.09 -8.26 -4.96
C ALA A 48 -0.09 -7.22 -4.41
N LEU A 49 -0.55 -6.24 -3.62
CA LEU A 49 0.32 -5.29 -2.90
C LEU A 49 1.24 -6.01 -1.92
N HIS A 50 0.69 -6.91 -1.09
CA HIS A 50 1.50 -7.72 -0.18
C HIS A 50 2.50 -8.59 -0.92
N ALA A 51 2.10 -9.22 -2.03
CA ALA A 51 2.99 -10.00 -2.88
C ALA A 51 4.11 -9.14 -3.52
N ALA A 52 3.87 -7.85 -3.76
CA ALA A 52 4.88 -6.91 -4.24
C ALA A 52 5.89 -6.46 -3.17
N GLY A 53 5.62 -6.76 -1.89
CA GLY A 53 6.52 -6.47 -0.77
C GLY A 53 6.04 -5.36 0.17
N VAL A 54 4.76 -4.96 0.07
CA VAL A 54 4.09 -4.09 1.05
C VAL A 54 3.90 -4.87 2.36
N GLY A 55 4.36 -4.31 3.47
CA GLY A 55 4.14 -4.86 4.80
C GLY A 55 2.73 -4.55 5.30
N ALA A 56 2.56 -3.38 5.91
CA ALA A 56 1.28 -2.87 6.35
C ALA A 56 0.59 -2.05 5.25
N PHE A 57 -0.74 -2.12 5.24
CA PHE A 57 -1.62 -1.28 4.43
C PHE A 57 -2.69 -0.68 5.34
N TRP A 58 -2.76 0.64 5.40
CA TRP A 58 -3.68 1.38 6.26
C TRP A 58 -4.59 2.28 5.44
N SER A 59 -5.86 2.36 5.86
CA SER A 59 -6.80 3.33 5.32
C SER A 59 -7.61 4.02 6.41
N THR A 60 -8.20 5.16 6.06
CA THR A 60 -9.25 5.80 6.88
C THR A 60 -10.59 5.09 6.65
N ASP A 61 -11.61 5.49 7.42
CA ASP A 61 -12.97 4.94 7.33
C ASP A 61 -13.90 5.67 6.33
N CYS A 62 -13.37 6.59 5.52
CA CYS A 62 -14.14 7.32 4.52
C CYS A 62 -14.73 6.42 3.41
N VAL A 63 -14.17 5.21 3.24
CA VAL A 63 -14.73 4.11 2.46
C VAL A 63 -14.71 2.86 3.34
N ALA A 64 -15.80 2.10 3.36
CA ALA A 64 -15.83 0.82 4.09
C ALA A 64 -14.85 -0.18 3.46
N HIS A 65 -13.82 -0.57 4.21
CA HIS A 65 -12.80 -1.50 3.75
C HIS A 65 -12.15 -2.22 4.96
N PRO A 66 -11.71 -3.49 4.83
CA PRO A 66 -11.11 -4.24 5.95
C PRO A 66 -9.83 -3.65 6.54
N SER A 67 -9.13 -2.77 5.82
CA SER A 67 -7.89 -2.12 6.27
C SER A 67 -8.09 -0.85 7.09
N ASN A 68 -9.34 -0.45 7.36
CA ASN A 68 -9.64 0.79 8.08
C ASN A 68 -9.09 0.72 9.50
N CYS A 69 -8.19 1.64 9.85
CA CYS A 69 -7.57 1.66 11.17
C CYS A 69 -7.05 3.05 11.59
N VAL A 70 -7.34 4.08 10.81
CA VAL A 70 -6.90 5.47 11.02
C VAL A 70 -8.11 6.35 11.26
#